data_AF-A0A0H4VN00-F1
#
_entry.id   AF-A0A0H4VN00-F1
#
_cell.length_a   1.000
_cell.length_b   1.000
_cell.length_c   1.000
_cell.angle_alpha   90.00
_cell.angle_beta   90.00
_cell.angle_gamma   90.00
#
_symmetry.space_group_name_H-M   'P 1'
#
loop_
_entity.id
_entity.type
_entity.pdbx_description
1 polymer ?
#
loop_
_entity_poly.entity_id
_entity_poly.type
_entity_poly.pdbx_seq_one_letter_code
_entity_poly.pdbx_strand_id
1 'polypeptide(L)'
;MPWFMASCESDPSEPTPVAGPTTTEFSMVDSIKVDAYYQSSNPEAYQKYQGKTYQVTSQNKVETFFLQENNDLILYFKEVSTEKEQPWITITLKNRAVQNLPLTLSLKGEALVCVQQGQNFKDGTAALSPGCVKVLDGTVSLDYNPATKVIGGAFSKLKFGVDFYVPDYAFPNRDGNILRASGSSRTLSVSFENVKRK
;
A
#
# COMPACT_ATOMS: atom_id res chain seq x y z
N MET A 1 61.85 -9.57 37.08
CA MET A 1 61.09 -10.23 36.00
C MET A 1 59.80 -9.46 35.78
N PRO A 2 59.37 -9.25 34.54
CA PRO A 2 58.45 -8.19 34.16
C PRO A 2 56.98 -8.56 34.40
N TRP A 3 56.20 -7.51 34.65
CA TRP A 3 54.75 -7.44 34.44
C TRP A 3 54.40 -7.74 32.98
N PHE A 4 53.32 -8.49 32.76
CA PHE A 4 52.44 -8.31 31.61
C PHE A 4 50.99 -8.50 32.07
N MET A 5 50.30 -7.37 32.26
CA MET A 5 48.85 -7.34 32.18
C MET A 5 48.48 -7.36 30.69
N ALA A 6 47.91 -8.46 30.22
CA ALA A 6 47.33 -8.51 28.89
C ALA A 6 46.01 -7.73 28.91
N SER A 7 46.06 -6.52 28.37
CA SER A 7 44.89 -5.69 28.06
C SER A 7 44.09 -6.38 26.96
N CYS A 8 42.84 -6.77 27.24
CA CYS A 8 41.85 -6.99 26.20
C CYS A 8 41.40 -5.60 25.73
N GLU A 9 42.04 -5.08 24.68
CA GLU A 9 41.46 -3.97 23.92
C GLU A 9 40.22 -4.52 23.20
N SER A 10 39.05 -4.07 23.64
CA SER A 10 37.83 -4.20 22.86
C SER A 10 37.98 -3.36 21.60
N ASP A 11 38.05 -4.00 20.44
CA ASP A 11 37.95 -3.32 19.14
C ASP A 11 36.75 -2.37 19.16
N PRO A 12 36.92 -1.08 18.83
CA PRO A 12 35.79 -0.18 18.65
C PRO A 12 35.03 -0.66 17.41
N SER A 13 33.91 -1.34 17.64
CA SER A 13 32.98 -1.71 16.56
C SER A 13 32.63 -0.44 15.78
N GLU A 14 32.89 -0.45 14.47
CA GLU A 14 32.48 0.65 13.60
C GLU A 14 31.00 0.97 13.81
N PRO A 15 30.62 2.26 13.91
CA PRO A 15 29.23 2.64 14.12
C PRO A 15 28.40 2.14 12.93
N THR A 16 27.44 1.27 13.21
CA THR A 16 26.50 0.82 12.20
C THR A 16 25.66 2.00 11.74
N PRO A 17 25.53 2.26 10.42
CA PRO A 17 24.70 3.33 9.91
C PRO A 17 23.26 3.21 10.45
N VAL A 18 22.73 4.30 11.00
CA VAL A 18 21.35 4.35 11.49
C VAL A 18 20.45 4.87 10.37
N ALA A 19 19.34 4.19 10.12
CA ALA A 19 18.33 4.64 9.17
C ALA A 19 17.76 6.01 9.59
N GLY A 20 17.52 6.89 8.62
CA GLY A 20 16.79 8.14 8.84
C GLY A 20 15.33 7.91 9.22
N PRO A 21 14.56 8.99 9.51
CA PRO A 21 13.13 8.89 9.71
C PRO A 21 12.44 8.37 8.43
N THR A 22 11.36 7.62 8.60
CA THR A 22 10.51 7.19 7.49
C THR A 22 9.78 8.39 6.90
N THR A 23 9.85 8.55 5.59
CA THR A 23 9.12 9.56 4.82
C THR A 23 8.17 8.85 3.87
N THR A 24 6.97 9.40 3.67
CA THR A 24 5.96 8.79 2.79
C THR A 24 5.10 9.84 2.13
N GLU A 25 4.79 9.66 0.86
CA GLU A 25 3.68 10.34 0.18
C GLU A 25 2.76 9.30 -0.43
N PHE A 26 1.45 9.47 -0.24
CA PHE A 26 0.44 8.56 -0.75
C PHE A 26 -0.66 9.36 -1.43
N SER A 27 -1.02 8.93 -2.63
CA SER A 27 -2.06 9.54 -3.46
C SER A 27 -2.88 8.44 -4.12
N MET A 28 -4.17 8.42 -3.84
CA MET A 28 -5.12 7.44 -4.34
C MET A 28 -6.27 8.17 -4.99
N VAL A 29 -6.65 7.75 -6.19
CA VAL A 29 -7.81 8.26 -6.92
C VAL A 29 -8.69 7.10 -7.36
N ASP A 30 -9.95 7.11 -6.91
CA ASP A 30 -10.97 6.16 -7.35
C ASP A 30 -11.83 6.82 -8.43
N SER A 31 -12.00 6.13 -9.55
CA SER A 31 -12.97 6.46 -10.59
C SER A 31 -14.14 5.50 -10.45
N ILE A 32 -15.28 6.06 -10.07
CA ILE A 32 -16.45 5.31 -9.65
C ILE A 32 -17.40 5.16 -10.84
N LYS A 33 -17.76 3.92 -11.11
CA LYS A 33 -18.85 3.54 -12.01
C LYS A 33 -19.91 2.81 -11.22
N VAL A 34 -21.14 2.88 -11.66
CA VAL A 34 -22.32 2.27 -11.06
C VAL A 34 -23.05 1.58 -12.20
N ASP A 35 -23.45 0.32 -12.00
CA ASP A 35 -24.22 -0.38 -13.03
C ASP A 35 -25.55 0.35 -13.29
N ALA A 36 -25.91 0.54 -14.56
CA ALA A 36 -27.12 1.25 -14.97
C ALA A 36 -28.41 0.60 -14.45
N TYR A 37 -28.39 -0.71 -14.14
CA TYR A 37 -29.48 -1.39 -13.44
C TYR A 37 -29.87 -0.70 -12.12
N TYR A 38 -28.92 -0.07 -11.44
CA TYR A 38 -29.17 0.65 -10.19
C TYR A 38 -29.87 1.99 -10.37
N GLN A 39 -29.95 2.53 -11.59
CA GLN A 39 -30.70 3.74 -11.85
C GLN A 39 -32.18 3.60 -11.49
N SER A 40 -32.77 2.41 -11.69
CA SER A 40 -34.15 2.12 -11.32
C SER A 40 -34.32 1.54 -9.92
N SER A 41 -33.38 0.70 -9.45
CA SER A 41 -33.51 0.02 -8.17
C SER A 41 -33.01 0.84 -6.97
N ASN A 42 -32.00 1.70 -7.17
CA ASN A 42 -31.35 2.51 -6.14
C ASN A 42 -30.94 3.89 -6.72
N PRO A 43 -31.91 4.72 -7.16
CA PRO A 43 -31.66 5.96 -7.92
C PRO A 43 -30.79 6.98 -7.19
N GLU A 44 -30.97 7.12 -5.88
CA GLU A 44 -30.19 8.06 -5.05
C GLU A 44 -28.70 7.70 -5.05
N ALA A 45 -28.37 6.43 -4.83
CA ALA A 45 -26.99 5.94 -4.88
C ALA A 45 -26.40 6.09 -6.29
N TYR A 46 -27.17 5.76 -7.33
CA TYR A 46 -26.73 5.94 -8.72
C TYR A 46 -26.36 7.39 -9.00
N GLN A 47 -27.22 8.35 -8.64
CA GLN A 47 -26.94 9.78 -8.84
C GLN A 47 -25.77 10.27 -8.00
N LYS A 48 -25.62 9.76 -6.78
CA LYS A 48 -24.55 10.15 -5.86
C LYS A 48 -23.17 9.72 -6.34
N TYR A 49 -23.04 8.51 -6.91
CA TYR A 49 -21.73 7.89 -7.17
C TYR A 49 -21.35 7.77 -8.65
N GLN A 50 -22.32 7.70 -9.57
CA GLN A 50 -22.02 7.44 -10.97
C GLN A 50 -21.10 8.51 -11.57
N GLY A 51 -19.96 8.07 -12.11
CA GLY A 51 -18.99 8.94 -12.76
C GLY A 51 -18.22 9.87 -11.83
N LYS A 52 -18.37 9.73 -10.50
CA LYS A 52 -17.62 10.53 -9.53
C LYS A 52 -16.19 10.03 -9.38
N THR A 53 -15.34 10.93 -8.94
CA THR A 53 -13.98 10.61 -8.51
C THR A 53 -13.81 10.89 -7.03
N TYR A 54 -13.11 10.02 -6.33
CA TYR A 54 -12.70 10.23 -4.94
C TYR A 54 -11.18 10.24 -4.85
N GLN A 55 -10.63 11.09 -3.98
CA GLN A 55 -9.19 11.26 -3.85
C GLN A 55 -8.75 11.31 -2.40
N VAL A 56 -7.71 10.53 -2.08
CA VAL A 56 -7.00 10.57 -0.80
C VAL A 56 -5.57 10.95 -1.07
N THR A 57 -5.09 11.98 -0.39
CA THR A 57 -3.68 12.36 -0.35
C THR A 57 -3.23 12.52 1.10
N SER A 58 -2.01 12.06 1.36
CA SER A 58 -1.39 12.12 2.68
C SER A 58 0.14 12.18 2.55
N GLN A 59 0.77 12.98 3.41
CA GLN A 59 2.22 13.07 3.54
C GLN A 59 2.60 12.79 4.99
N ASN A 60 3.57 11.89 5.20
CA ASN A 60 4.03 11.42 6.51
C ASN A 60 2.89 10.99 7.47
N LYS A 61 1.79 10.52 6.88
CA LYS A 61 0.59 9.99 7.56
C LYS A 61 0.23 8.61 7.01
N VAL A 62 1.26 7.83 6.71
CA VAL A 62 1.13 6.49 6.17
C VAL A 62 1.92 5.54 7.07
N GLU A 63 1.23 4.60 7.71
CA GLU A 63 1.89 3.45 8.32
C GLU A 63 2.41 2.56 7.20
N THR A 64 3.71 2.26 7.25
CA THR A 64 4.34 1.44 6.23
C THR A 64 5.40 0.52 6.84
N PHE A 65 5.49 -0.68 6.29
CA PHE A 65 6.53 -1.66 6.58
C PHE A 65 6.66 -2.59 5.38
N PHE A 66 7.74 -3.36 5.36
CA PHE A 66 7.90 -4.48 4.45
C PHE A 66 8.15 -5.79 5.19
N LEU A 67 7.84 -6.90 4.54
CA LEU A 67 8.17 -8.25 5.00
C LEU A 67 8.50 -9.14 3.80
N GLN A 68 9.17 -10.26 4.08
CA GLN A 68 9.56 -11.23 3.06
C GLN A 68 9.09 -12.62 3.49
N GLU A 69 8.25 -13.24 2.68
CA GLU A 69 7.65 -14.55 2.93
C GLU A 69 7.69 -15.37 1.64
N ASN A 70 8.11 -16.64 1.71
CA ASN A 70 8.10 -17.55 0.55
C ASN A 70 8.74 -16.98 -0.73
N ASN A 71 9.80 -16.18 -0.60
CA ASN A 71 10.47 -15.47 -1.70
C ASN A 71 9.65 -14.34 -2.36
N ASP A 72 8.58 -13.89 -1.72
CA ASP A 72 7.80 -12.73 -2.11
C ASP A 72 8.16 -11.53 -1.23
N LEU A 73 8.22 -10.34 -1.83
CA LEU A 73 8.35 -9.08 -1.12
C LEU A 73 6.96 -8.48 -0.93
N ILE A 74 6.58 -8.26 0.32
CA ILE A 74 5.28 -7.71 0.70
C ILE A 74 5.49 -6.32 1.29
N LEU A 75 4.83 -5.33 0.71
CA LEU A 75 4.84 -3.93 1.14
C LEU A 75 3.45 -3.53 1.61
N TYR A 76 3.38 -2.95 2.79
CA TYR A 76 2.14 -2.47 3.38
C TYR A 76 2.13 -0.95 3.44
N PHE A 77 0.99 -0.36 3.09
CA PHE A 77 0.73 1.07 3.23
C PHE A 77 -0.68 1.27 3.77
N LYS A 78 -0.82 2.02 4.86
CA LYS A 78 -2.11 2.41 5.43
C LYS A 78 -2.11 3.90 5.73
N GLU A 79 -3.09 4.60 5.21
CA GLU A 79 -3.36 5.99 5.61
C GLU A 79 -3.83 5.99 7.08
N VAL A 80 -3.20 6.82 7.92
CA VAL A 80 -3.45 6.86 9.37
C VAL A 80 -3.95 8.21 9.87
N SER A 81 -4.41 9.10 8.97
CA SER A 81 -5.06 10.32 9.44
C SER A 81 -6.33 9.99 10.22
N THR A 82 -6.61 10.78 11.25
CA THR A 82 -7.79 10.62 12.12
C THR A 82 -9.05 11.26 11.53
N GLU A 83 -8.89 12.05 10.46
CA GLU A 83 -9.97 12.84 9.88
C GLU A 83 -10.69 12.10 8.75
N LYS A 84 -10.00 11.20 8.05
CA LYS A 84 -10.46 10.53 6.84
C LYS A 84 -10.70 9.03 7.07
N GLU A 85 -11.40 8.45 6.11
CA GLU A 85 -11.36 7.01 5.83
C GLU A 85 -9.91 6.55 5.70
N GLN A 86 -9.56 5.41 6.29
CA GLN A 86 -8.18 4.92 6.36
C GLN A 86 -7.97 3.78 5.35
N PRO A 87 -7.80 4.08 4.04
CA PRO A 87 -7.51 3.05 3.07
C PRO A 87 -6.15 2.42 3.39
N TRP A 88 -6.08 1.11 3.18
CA TRP A 88 -4.83 0.39 3.23
C TRP A 88 -4.70 -0.49 2.00
N ILE A 89 -3.45 -0.74 1.64
CA ILE A 89 -3.08 -1.59 0.52
C ILE A 89 -1.88 -2.44 0.91
N THR A 90 -1.93 -3.71 0.52
CA THR A 90 -0.79 -4.61 0.57
C THR A 90 -0.42 -4.96 -0.86
N ILE A 91 0.85 -4.73 -1.22
CA ILE A 91 1.40 -5.03 -2.54
C ILE A 91 2.42 -6.14 -2.37
N THR A 92 2.14 -7.31 -2.94
CA THR A 92 3.04 -8.46 -2.96
C THR A 92 3.69 -8.55 -4.32
N LEU A 93 5.01 -8.41 -4.37
CA LEU A 93 5.82 -8.68 -5.55
C LEU A 93 6.28 -10.14 -5.52
N LYS A 94 5.77 -10.94 -6.46
CA LYS A 94 5.95 -12.40 -6.46
C LYS A 94 7.35 -12.79 -6.95
N ASN A 95 7.99 -13.76 -6.29
CA ASN A 95 9.33 -14.25 -6.63
C ASN A 95 10.37 -13.11 -6.70
N ARG A 96 10.34 -12.24 -5.70
CA ARG A 96 11.25 -11.10 -5.55
C ARG A 96 11.80 -11.06 -4.13
N ALA A 97 13.09 -11.30 -4.02
CA ALA A 97 13.83 -11.08 -2.78
C ALA A 97 14.30 -9.63 -2.69
N VAL A 98 14.37 -9.10 -1.46
CA VAL A 98 14.77 -7.71 -1.21
C VAL A 98 16.21 -7.41 -1.69
N GLN A 99 17.07 -8.43 -1.74
CA GLN A 99 18.45 -8.30 -2.20
C GLN A 99 18.57 -8.18 -3.73
N ASN A 100 17.52 -8.53 -4.47
CA ASN A 100 17.53 -8.62 -5.94
C ASN A 100 16.38 -7.82 -6.54
N LEU A 101 16.22 -6.57 -6.11
CA LEU A 101 15.16 -5.70 -6.62
C LEU A 101 15.61 -5.03 -7.92
N PRO A 102 14.82 -5.13 -9.00
CA PRO A 102 15.09 -4.37 -10.20
C PRO A 102 14.87 -2.87 -9.94
N LEU A 103 15.74 -2.03 -10.50
CA LEU A 103 15.63 -0.57 -10.42
C LEU A 103 14.23 -0.06 -10.80
N THR A 104 13.64 -0.62 -11.86
CA THR A 104 12.27 -0.33 -12.29
C THR A 104 11.60 -1.58 -12.88
N LEU A 105 10.34 -1.82 -12.51
CA LEU A 105 9.53 -2.92 -13.03
C LEU A 105 8.15 -2.42 -13.45
N SER A 106 7.66 -2.86 -14.61
CA SER A 106 6.25 -2.70 -14.98
C SER A 106 5.41 -3.78 -14.29
N LEU A 107 4.30 -3.37 -13.67
CA LEU A 107 3.46 -4.22 -12.84
C LEU A 107 2.20 -4.73 -13.56
N LYS A 108 2.18 -4.73 -14.90
CA LYS A 108 1.02 -5.17 -15.67
C LYS A 108 0.84 -6.69 -15.59
N GLY A 109 -0.32 -7.12 -15.05
CA GLY A 109 -0.71 -8.53 -14.98
C GLY A 109 -0.42 -9.25 -13.65
N GLU A 110 -1.12 -10.37 -13.39
CA GLU A 110 -1.19 -11.04 -12.08
C GLU A 110 0.02 -11.94 -11.76
N ALA A 111 0.86 -12.24 -12.75
CA ALA A 111 2.00 -13.13 -12.58
C ALA A 111 3.10 -12.50 -11.70
N LEU A 112 3.16 -11.17 -11.65
CA LEU A 112 4.26 -10.42 -11.02
C LEU A 112 3.85 -9.76 -9.70
N VAL A 113 2.57 -9.42 -9.56
CA VAL A 113 2.09 -8.61 -8.44
C VAL A 113 0.72 -9.10 -7.97
N CYS A 114 0.54 -9.04 -6.65
CA CYS A 114 -0.75 -9.20 -6.02
C CYS A 114 -1.08 -7.95 -5.20
N VAL A 115 -2.26 -7.38 -5.42
CA VAL A 115 -2.75 -6.23 -4.66
C VAL A 115 -3.93 -6.69 -3.81
N GLN A 116 -3.83 -6.46 -2.50
CA GLN A 116 -4.95 -6.57 -1.56
C GLN A 116 -5.27 -5.17 -1.04
N GLN A 117 -6.55 -4.87 -0.85
CA GLN A 117 -6.98 -3.55 -0.41
C GLN A 117 -8.13 -3.62 0.57
N GLY A 118 -8.17 -2.63 1.44
CA GLY A 118 -9.25 -2.42 2.39
C GLY A 118 -9.33 -0.98 2.83
N GLN A 119 -10.25 -0.74 3.75
CA GLN A 119 -10.48 0.55 4.36
C GLN A 119 -11.00 0.37 5.77
N ASN A 120 -10.39 1.07 6.73
CA ASN A 120 -10.88 1.09 8.11
C ASN A 120 -11.72 2.34 8.36
N PHE A 121 -12.67 2.21 9.28
CA PHE A 121 -13.59 3.27 9.67
C PHE A 121 -13.39 3.69 11.13
N LYS A 122 -13.91 4.87 11.48
CA LYS A 122 -13.76 5.47 12.82
C LYS A 122 -14.41 4.64 13.92
N ASP A 123 -15.42 3.85 13.60
CA ASP A 123 -16.12 2.97 14.55
C ASP A 123 -15.40 1.63 14.78
N GLY A 124 -14.22 1.44 14.17
CA GLY A 124 -13.42 0.22 14.29
C GLY A 124 -13.79 -0.89 13.31
N THR A 125 -14.81 -0.69 12.48
CA THR A 125 -15.15 -1.64 11.41
C THR A 125 -14.22 -1.48 10.19
N ALA A 126 -14.29 -2.43 9.27
CA ALA A 126 -13.50 -2.40 8.04
C ALA A 126 -14.24 -2.97 6.83
N ALA A 127 -13.97 -2.41 5.66
CA ALA A 127 -14.33 -2.95 4.36
C ALA A 127 -13.09 -3.54 3.71
N LEU A 128 -13.22 -4.74 3.15
CA LEU A 128 -12.12 -5.53 2.62
C LEU A 128 -12.52 -6.04 1.23
N SER A 129 -11.62 -5.95 0.25
CA SER A 129 -11.73 -6.76 -0.98
C SER A 129 -10.81 -7.97 -0.81
N PRO A 130 -11.37 -9.15 -0.48
CA PRO A 130 -10.55 -10.33 -0.31
C PRO A 130 -10.02 -10.80 -1.66
N GLY A 131 -8.78 -11.30 -1.65
CA GLY A 131 -8.15 -11.88 -2.83
C GLY A 131 -7.22 -10.92 -3.57
N CYS A 132 -6.74 -11.40 -4.70
CA CYS A 132 -5.67 -10.76 -5.46
C CYS A 132 -6.25 -9.91 -6.58
N VAL A 133 -6.21 -8.58 -6.43
CA VAL A 133 -6.71 -7.70 -7.49
C VAL A 133 -5.68 -7.59 -8.61
N LYS A 134 -6.15 -7.80 -9.83
CA LYS A 134 -5.36 -7.65 -11.05
C LYS A 134 -4.92 -6.21 -11.24
N VAL A 135 -3.62 -6.02 -11.39
CA VAL A 135 -3.05 -4.74 -11.81
C VAL A 135 -3.17 -4.60 -13.33
N LEU A 136 -3.83 -3.51 -13.75
CA LEU A 136 -4.06 -3.14 -15.13
C LEU A 136 -2.88 -2.38 -15.73
N ASP A 137 -2.25 -1.54 -14.93
CA ASP A 137 -1.10 -0.72 -15.32
C ASP A 137 -0.33 -0.23 -14.07
N GLY A 138 0.89 0.25 -14.26
CA GLY A 138 1.71 0.87 -13.23
C GLY A 138 3.15 0.41 -13.25
N THR A 139 4.00 1.15 -12.55
CA THR A 139 5.42 0.83 -12.38
C THR A 139 5.81 0.89 -10.92
N VAL A 140 6.87 0.17 -10.58
CA VAL A 140 7.53 0.25 -9.27
C VAL A 140 9.03 0.46 -9.46
N SER A 141 9.61 1.28 -8.60
CA SER A 141 11.06 1.40 -8.40
C SER A 141 11.34 1.16 -6.93
N LEU A 142 12.26 0.25 -6.61
CA LEU A 142 12.64 -0.07 -5.23
C LEU A 142 14.16 -0.11 -5.10
N ASP A 143 14.65 0.35 -3.96
CA ASP A 143 16.04 0.27 -3.56
C ASP A 143 16.13 -0.26 -2.13
N TYR A 144 17.05 -1.18 -1.88
CA TYR A 144 17.29 -1.74 -0.56
C TYR A 144 18.68 -1.37 -0.07
N ASN A 145 18.76 -0.73 1.08
CA ASN A 145 20.02 -0.43 1.74
C ASN A 145 20.35 -1.57 2.74
N PRO A 146 21.36 -2.41 2.46
CA PRO A 146 21.72 -3.53 3.34
C PRO A 146 22.34 -3.08 4.66
N ALA A 147 22.97 -1.90 4.72
CA ALA A 147 23.62 -1.41 5.92
C ALA A 147 22.61 -0.98 6.99
N THR A 148 21.55 -0.29 6.56
CA THR A 148 20.48 0.20 7.45
C THR A 148 19.26 -0.71 7.48
N LYS A 149 19.22 -1.74 6.61
CA LYS A 149 18.13 -2.71 6.43
C LYS A 149 16.77 -2.07 6.12
N VAL A 150 16.76 -1.00 5.33
CA VAL A 150 15.55 -0.29 4.92
C VAL A 150 15.33 -0.36 3.42
N ILE A 151 14.07 -0.28 2.99
CA ILE A 151 13.68 -0.11 1.60
C ILE A 151 13.23 1.34 1.37
N GLY A 152 13.62 1.91 0.24
CA GLY A 152 13.01 3.11 -0.34
C GLY A 152 12.47 2.80 -1.74
N GLY A 153 11.60 3.66 -2.24
CA GLY A 153 11.08 3.49 -3.59
C GLY A 153 9.79 4.23 -3.87
N ALA A 154 9.17 3.89 -4.99
CA ALA A 154 7.90 4.42 -5.40
C ALA A 154 7.08 3.44 -6.25
N PHE A 155 5.78 3.42 -6.03
CA PHE A 155 4.77 2.89 -6.95
C PHE A 155 4.16 4.07 -7.71
N SER A 156 4.20 4.02 -9.04
CA SER A 156 3.69 5.10 -9.89
C SER A 156 2.48 4.63 -10.69
N LYS A 157 1.36 5.34 -10.54
CA LYS A 157 0.12 5.12 -11.31
C LYS A 157 -0.33 3.65 -11.32
N LEU A 158 -0.21 2.95 -10.20
CA LEU A 158 -0.67 1.59 -10.02
C LEU A 158 -2.19 1.54 -10.16
N LYS A 159 -2.69 1.02 -11.28
CA LYS A 159 -4.11 1.01 -11.64
C LYS A 159 -4.70 -0.38 -11.51
N PHE A 160 -5.82 -0.52 -10.80
CA PHE A 160 -6.51 -1.80 -10.59
C PHE A 160 -8.01 -1.59 -10.35
N GLY A 161 -8.78 -2.69 -10.34
CA GLY A 161 -10.22 -2.66 -10.09
C GLY A 161 -10.58 -2.28 -8.66
N VAL A 162 -11.77 -1.70 -8.47
CA VAL A 162 -12.33 -1.37 -7.15
C VAL A 162 -13.60 -2.17 -6.95
N ASP A 163 -13.58 -3.10 -6.01
CA ASP A 163 -14.70 -4.01 -5.73
C ASP A 163 -15.65 -3.49 -4.65
N PHE A 164 -15.30 -2.37 -4.02
CA PHE A 164 -16.12 -1.65 -3.04
C PHE A 164 -15.62 -0.21 -2.91
N TYR A 165 -16.52 0.73 -2.65
CA TYR A 165 -16.18 2.03 -2.08
C TYR A 165 -17.22 2.40 -1.05
N VAL A 166 -16.75 2.82 0.11
CA VAL A 166 -17.56 3.03 1.30
C VAL A 166 -17.08 4.34 1.91
N PRO A 167 -17.71 5.48 1.62
CA PRO A 167 -17.26 6.75 2.19
C PRO A 167 -17.48 6.74 3.71
N ASP A 168 -18.68 6.36 4.14
CA ASP A 168 -19.00 6.20 5.56
C ASP A 168 -19.55 4.80 5.79
N TYR A 169 -19.16 4.19 6.92
CA TYR A 169 -19.73 2.91 7.32
C TYR A 169 -21.16 3.11 7.82
N ALA A 170 -22.11 2.41 7.18
CA ALA A 170 -23.47 2.25 7.66
C ALA A 170 -23.91 0.81 7.38
N PHE A 171 -24.45 0.12 8.38
CA PHE A 171 -24.95 -1.25 8.20
C PHE A 171 -26.48 -1.26 7.95
N PRO A 172 -26.99 -1.96 6.92
CA PRO A 172 -26.26 -2.67 5.88
C PRO A 172 -25.71 -1.71 4.80
N ASN A 173 -24.46 -1.90 4.39
CA ASN A 173 -23.81 -1.03 3.42
C ASN A 173 -24.23 -1.37 1.99
N ARG A 174 -25.29 -0.71 1.52
CA ARG A 174 -25.83 -0.92 0.18
C ARG A 174 -24.96 -0.29 -0.91
N ASP A 175 -24.40 0.88 -0.65
CA ASP A 175 -23.63 1.66 -1.63
C ASP A 175 -22.37 0.91 -2.10
N GLY A 176 -21.65 0.25 -1.19
CA GLY A 176 -20.48 -0.55 -1.54
C GLY A 176 -20.78 -1.72 -2.48
N ASN A 177 -21.95 -2.36 -2.33
CA ASN A 177 -22.35 -3.52 -3.15
C ASN A 177 -22.59 -3.14 -4.61
N ILE A 178 -23.12 -1.93 -4.84
CA ILE A 178 -23.47 -1.42 -6.15
C ILE A 178 -22.23 -1.24 -7.05
N LEU A 179 -21.07 -0.99 -6.44
CA LEU A 179 -19.81 -0.72 -7.14
C LEU A 179 -19.04 -1.99 -7.52
N ARG A 180 -19.38 -3.12 -6.92
CA ARG A 180 -18.70 -4.40 -7.16
C ARG A 180 -18.85 -4.90 -8.60
N ALA A 181 -19.93 -4.55 -9.28
CA ALA A 181 -20.24 -5.06 -10.63
C ALA A 181 -19.97 -4.06 -11.78
N SER A 182 -19.45 -2.87 -11.48
CA SER A 182 -19.59 -1.71 -12.38
C SER A 182 -18.31 -1.28 -13.11
N GLY A 183 -17.18 -1.99 -12.92
CA GLY A 183 -15.91 -1.66 -13.59
C GLY A 183 -15.24 -0.38 -13.08
N SER A 184 -15.48 -0.03 -11.81
CA SER A 184 -14.75 1.04 -11.10
C SER A 184 -13.25 0.73 -11.02
N SER A 185 -12.42 1.76 -10.92
CA SER A 185 -10.96 1.59 -10.86
C SER A 185 -10.29 2.53 -9.87
N ARG A 186 -9.19 2.08 -9.27
CA ARG A 186 -8.32 2.83 -8.38
C ARG A 186 -7.00 3.05 -9.06
N THR A 187 -6.46 4.26 -8.93
CA THR A 187 -5.09 4.59 -9.31
C THR A 187 -4.35 5.06 -8.08
N LEU A 188 -3.25 4.38 -7.76
CA LEU A 188 -2.42 4.64 -6.60
C LEU A 188 -1.03 5.11 -7.03
N SER A 189 -0.52 6.14 -6.36
CA SER A 189 0.89 6.51 -6.37
C SER A 189 1.38 6.62 -4.92
N VAL A 190 2.51 5.99 -4.63
CA VAL A 190 3.15 6.04 -3.31
C VAL A 190 4.64 6.26 -3.51
N SER A 191 5.24 7.18 -2.75
CA SER A 191 6.69 7.30 -2.59
C SER A 191 7.04 7.10 -1.11
N PHE A 192 8.18 6.48 -0.84
CA PHE A 192 8.60 6.17 0.53
C PHE A 192 10.10 6.01 0.66
N GLU A 193 10.64 6.36 1.82
CA GLU A 193 12.05 6.15 2.16
C GLU A 193 12.18 5.64 3.59
N ASN A 194 13.29 4.94 3.87
CA ASN A 194 13.63 4.40 5.18
C ASN A 194 12.52 3.51 5.78
N VAL A 195 11.83 2.73 4.95
CA VAL A 195 10.81 1.77 5.40
C VAL A 195 11.47 0.54 5.98
N LYS A 196 11.10 0.20 7.21
CA LYS A 196 11.73 -0.89 7.98
C LYS A 196 11.01 -2.22 7.78
N ARG A 197 11.76 -3.29 8.02
CA ARG A 197 11.21 -4.64 8.10
C ARG A 197 10.34 -4.77 9.35
N LYS A 198 9.19 -5.44 9.22
CA LYS A 198 8.36 -5.86 10.35
C LYS A 198 8.84 -7.19 10.94
#